data_AF-B3TBZ8-F1
#
_entry.id   AF-B3TBZ8-F1
#
_cell.length_a   1.000
_cell.length_b   1.000
_cell.length_c   1.000
_cell.angle_alpha   90.00
_cell.angle_beta   90.00
_cell.angle_gamma   90.00
#
_symmetry.space_group_name_H-M   'P 1'
#
loop_
_entity.id
_entity.type
_entity.pdbx_description
1 polymer ?
#
loop_
_entity_poly.entity_id
_entity_poly.type
_entity_poly.pdbx_seq_one_letter_code
_entity_poly.pdbx_strand_id
1 'polypeptide(L)' 'MDITPILILRIALGLGVLVYVGNCWTNQKYWSRKHFDWKPKEYWPEVFWLNIIGGTLIGIWLIAAQFLFS' A
#
# COMPACT_ATOMS: atom_id res chain seq x y z
N MET A 1 22.10 4.82 12.90
CA MET A 1 21.42 4.37 11.66
C MET A 1 22.06 5.12 10.51
N ASP A 2 22.94 4.46 9.77
CA ASP A 2 23.50 5.07 8.57
C ASP A 2 22.41 5.16 7.51
N ILE A 3 22.23 6.36 6.95
CA ILE A 3 21.24 6.61 5.91
C ILE A 3 21.73 5.98 4.61
N THR A 4 21.39 4.72 4.38
CA THR A 4 21.72 4.02 3.15
C THR A 4 20.67 4.30 2.07
N PRO A 5 21.05 4.30 0.78
CA PRO A 5 20.09 4.44 -0.32
C PRO A 5 18.98 3.37 -0.28
N ILE A 6 19.30 2.16 0.20
CA ILE A 6 18.34 1.06 0.35
C ILE A 6 17.30 1.37 1.44
N LEU A 7 17.73 1.94 2.58
CA LEU A 7 16.83 2.37 3.65
C LEU A 7 15.82 3.40 3.15
N ILE A 8 16.31 4.45 2.47
CA ILE A 8 15.46 5.49 1.88
C ILE A 8 14.45 4.89 0.91
N LEU A 9 14.91 4.00 0.03
CA LEU A 9 14.04 3.35 -0.96
C LEU A 9 12.91 2.55 -0.31
N ARG A 10 13.21 1.76 0.73
CA ARG A 10 12.20 0.95 1.43
C ARG A 10 11.15 1.80 2.13
N ILE A 11 11.57 2.89 2.78
CA ILE A 11 10.65 3.83 3.43
C ILE A 11 9.79 4.54 2.38
N ALA A 12 10.40 5.01 1.28
CA ALA A 12 9.67 5.66 0.19
C ALA A 12 8.64 4.73 -0.45
N LEU A 13 8.99 3.45 -0.68
CA LEU A 13 8.06 2.44 -1.17
C LEU A 13 6.91 2.19 -0.19
N GLY A 14 7.22 2.04 1.11
CA GLY A 14 6.20 1.87 2.15
C GLY A 14 5.22 3.05 2.20
N LEU A 15 5.73 4.28 2.16
CA LEU A 15 4.92 5.49 2.10
C LEU A 15 4.07 5.54 0.82
N GLY A 16 4.64 5.21 -0.33
CA GLY A 16 3.91 5.15 -1.61
C GLY A 16 2.74 4.16 -1.58
N VAL A 17 2.94 2.98 -0.98
CA VAL A 17 1.86 2.00 -0.78
C VAL A 17 0.78 2.55 0.14
N LEU A 18 1.14 3.18 1.26
CA LEU A 18 0.16 3.77 2.19
C LEU A 18 -0.63 4.91 1.55
N VAL A 19 0.01 5.76 0.73
CA VAL A 19 -0.68 6.80 -0.04
C VAL A 19 -1.66 6.17 -1.03
N TYR A 20 -1.27 5.10 -1.74
CA TYR A 20 -2.16 4.38 -2.64
C TYR A 20 -3.38 3.81 -1.90
N VAL A 21 -3.16 3.16 -0.76
CA VAL A 21 -4.24 2.62 0.08
C VAL A 21 -5.15 3.74 0.58
N GLY A 22 -4.58 4.85 1.05
CA GLY A 22 -5.33 6.04 1.45
C GLY A 22 -6.20 6.58 0.32
N ASN A 23 -5.66 6.66 -0.89
CA ASN A 23 -6.42 7.07 -2.08
C ASN A 23 -7.54 6.09 -2.44
N CYS A 24 -7.31 4.78 -2.28
CA CYS A 24 -8.35 3.77 -2.50
C CYS A 24 -9.47 3.89 -1.47
N TRP A 25 -9.11 4.15 -0.21
CA TRP A 25 -10.05 4.34 0.88
C TRP A 25 -10.89 5.61 0.72
N THR A 26 -10.28 6.75 0.40
CA THR A 26 -11.00 8.02 0.25
C THR A 26 -11.96 8.01 -0.95
N ASN A 27 -11.52 7.45 -2.08
CA ASN A 27 -12.33 7.39 -3.30
C ASN A 27 -13.26 6.17 -3.36
N GLN A 28 -13.17 5.25 -2.39
CA GLN A 28 -13.86 3.94 -2.41
C GLN A 28 -13.71 3.20 -3.75
N LYS A 29 -12.53 3.35 -4.38
CA LYS A 29 -12.18 2.77 -5.68
C LYS A 29 -10.85 2.04 -5.56
N TYR A 30 -10.67 0.97 -6.31
CA TYR A 30 -9.41 0.24 -6.39
C TYR A 30 -9.01 0.01 -7.86
N TRP A 31 -7.72 -0.18 -8.08
CA TRP A 31 -7.22 -0.53 -9.41
C TRP A 31 -7.41 -2.03 -9.66
N SER A 32 -8.26 -2.37 -10.61
CA SER A 32 -8.47 -3.76 -11.03
C SER A 32 -7.33 -4.20 -11.93
N ARG A 33 -6.48 -5.13 -11.46
CA ARG A 33 -5.39 -5.71 -12.28
C ARG A 33 -5.91 -6.61 -13.40
N LYS A 34 -7.14 -7.13 -13.27
CA LYS A 34 -7.76 -8.00 -14.28
C LYS A 34 -8.34 -7.20 -15.46
N HIS A 35 -8.90 -6.03 -15.17
CA HIS A 35 -9.56 -5.18 -16.17
C HIS A 35 -8.76 -3.91 -16.51
N PHE A 36 -7.63 -3.69 -15.84
CA PHE A 36 -6.72 -2.56 -16.01
C PHE A 36 -7.44 -1.20 -15.91
N ASP A 37 -8.39 -1.09 -15.00
CA ASP A 37 -9.17 0.12 -14.77
C ASP A 37 -9.50 0.34 -13.28
N TRP A 38 -9.90 1.56 -12.93
CA TRP A 38 -10.39 1.88 -11.60
C TRP A 38 -11.83 1.42 -11.44
N LYS A 39 -12.06 0.46 -10.54
CA LYS A 39 -13.40 -0.03 -10.21
C LYS A 39 -13.83 0.46 -8.83
N PRO A 40 -15.12 0.76 -8.65
CA PRO A 40 -15.64 1.12 -7.35
C PRO A 40 -15.75 -0.14 -6.47
N LYS A 41 -15.75 0.04 -5.15
CA LYS A 41 -15.79 -1.04 -4.16
C LYS A 41 -16.95 -2.01 -4.36
N GLU A 42 -18.09 -1.53 -4.84
CA GLU A 42 -19.32 -2.29 -5.02
C GLU A 42 -19.18 -3.41 -6.06
N TYR A 43 -18.23 -3.29 -7.00
CA TYR A 43 -18.01 -4.30 -8.04
C TYR A 43 -17.49 -5.61 -7.45
N TRP A 44 -16.42 -5.55 -6.64
CA TRP A 44 -15.85 -6.69 -5.93
C TRP A 44 -15.33 -6.24 -4.56
N PRO A 45 -16.15 -6.28 -3.51
CA PRO A 45 -15.79 -5.77 -2.20
C PRO A 45 -14.63 -6.54 -1.58
N GLU A 46 -14.53 -7.85 -1.82
CA GLU A 46 -13.43 -8.68 -1.33
C GLU A 46 -12.07 -8.21 -1.88
N VAL A 47 -12.00 -7.89 -3.18
CA VAL A 47 -10.78 -7.40 -3.82
C VAL A 47 -10.41 -6.01 -3.31
N PHE A 48 -11.40 -5.15 -3.08
CA PHE A 48 -11.18 -3.86 -2.45
C PHE A 48 -10.57 -4.02 -1.06
N TRP A 49 -11.18 -4.83 -0.19
CA TRP A 49 -10.68 -5.05 1.17
C TRP A 49 -9.30 -5.72 1.19
N LEU A 50 -9.02 -6.64 0.25
CA LEU A 50 -7.68 -7.22 0.09
C LEU A 50 -6.63 -6.15 -0.26
N ASN A 51 -6.95 -5.19 -1.13
CA ASN A 51 -6.04 -4.09 -1.43
C ASN A 51 -5.81 -3.19 -0.21
N ILE A 52 -6.85 -2.90 0.56
CA ILE A 52 -6.73 -2.06 1.76
C ILE A 52 -5.92 -2.79 2.84
N ILE A 53 -6.31 -4.00 3.23
CA ILE A 53 -5.69 -4.75 4.33
C ILE A 53 -4.27 -5.14 3.93
N GLY A 54 -4.10 -5.75 2.75
CA GLY A 54 -2.80 -6.17 2.26
C GLY A 54 -1.86 -4.99 2.05
N GLY A 55 -2.33 -3.90 1.43
CA GLY A 55 -1.53 -2.70 1.23
C GLY A 55 -1.14 -2.03 2.54
N THR A 56 -2.05 -1.96 3.52
CA THR A 56 -1.75 -1.39 4.85
C THR A 56 -0.69 -2.21 5.57
N LEU A 57 -0.87 -3.53 5.63
CA LEU A 57 0.09 -4.42 6.29
C LEU A 57 1.47 -4.35 5.64
N ILE A 58 1.55 -4.37 4.30
CA ILE A 58 2.81 -4.26 3.56
C ILE A 58 3.45 -2.89 3.78
N GLY A 59 2.67 -1.81 3.68
CA GLY A 59 3.16 -0.44 3.85
C GLY A 59 3.73 -0.20 5.25
N ILE A 60 2.99 -0.62 6.29
CA ILE A 60 3.45 -0.54 7.68
C ILE A 60 4.69 -1.42 7.87
N TRP A 61 4.69 -2.66 7.39
CA TRP A 61 5.83 -3.56 7.53
C TRP A 61 7.10 -2.98 6.90
N LEU A 62 7.01 -2.44 5.68
CA LEU A 62 8.16 -1.85 4.98
C LEU A 62 8.81 -0.72 5.78
N ILE A 63 8.02 0.07 6.50
CA ILE A 63 8.51 1.17 7.32
C ILE A 63 8.98 0.63 8.68
N ALA A 64 8.12 -0.07 9.42
CA ALA A 64 8.39 -0.54 10.77
C ALA A 64 9.56 -1.52 10.84
N ALA A 65 9.74 -2.38 9.83
CA ALA A 65 10.87 -3.30 9.79
C ALA A 65 12.23 -2.60 9.73
N GLN A 66 12.30 -1.37 9.20
CA GLN A 66 13.55 -0.59 9.21
C GLN A 66 13.89 -0.02 10.59
N PHE A 67 12.97 -0.06 11.55
CA PHE A 67 13.20 0.42 12.91
C PHE A 67 13.25 -0.72 13.93
N LEU A 68 12.52 -1.82 13.67
CA LEU A 68 12.40 -2.95 14.60
C LEU A 68 13.38 -4.10 14.30
N PHE A 69 13.81 -4.25 13.05
CA PHE A 69 14.66 -5.36 12.59
C PHE A 69 15.90 -4.88 11.80
N SER A 70 16.24 -3.59 11.93
CA SER A 70 17.42 -2.97 11.31
C SER A 70 18.64 -3.00 12.23
#